data_AF-A0A7W1RUR1-F1
#
_entry.id   AF-A0A7W1RUR1-F1
#
_cell.length_a   1.000
_cell.length_b   1.000
_cell.length_c   1.000
_cell.angle_alpha   90.00
_cell.angle_beta   90.00
_cell.angle_gamma   90.00
#
_symmetry.space_group_name_H-M   'P 1'
#
loop_
_entity.id
_entity.type
_entity.pdbx_description
1 polymer ?
#
loop_
_entity_poly.entity_id
_entity_poly.type
_entity_poly.pdbx_seq_one_letter_code
_entity_poly.pdbx_strand_id
1 'polypeptide(L)'
;MVEDSMRARAHTLFQQTLLGDAAEHAEIGVLVWNEERRYVAVNSAACRMIGATRAELLDGQVGAQNQTDAGRSALATALDGQPASGRTPLPTGIEVEWITVATDIAGLPHILGLMWPVRDTSPS
;
A
#
# COMPACT_ATOMS: atom_id res chain seq x y z
N MET A 1 -0.07 33.38 18.60
CA MET A 1 -0.33 32.05 19.21
C MET A 1 -1.38 31.23 18.46
N VAL A 2 -2.61 31.71 18.25
CA VAL A 2 -3.63 30.97 17.47
C VAL A 2 -3.30 30.94 15.97
N GLU A 3 -2.87 32.07 15.40
CA GLU A 3 -2.49 32.19 13.98
C GLU A 3 -1.25 31.36 13.63
N ASP A 4 -0.25 31.33 14.52
CA ASP A 4 0.96 30.49 14.35
C ASP A 4 0.62 29.00 14.37
N SER A 5 -0.31 28.59 15.24
CA SER A 5 -0.81 27.21 15.30
C SER A 5 -1.62 26.83 14.04
N MET A 6 -2.45 27.75 13.53
CA MET A 6 -3.20 27.54 12.29
C MET A 6 -2.27 27.43 11.08
N ARG A 7 -1.28 28.31 10.96
CA ARG A 7 -0.27 28.27 9.90
C ARG A 7 0.53 26.96 9.94
N ALA A 8 0.94 26.52 11.14
CA ALA A 8 1.65 25.25 11.30
C ALA A 8 0.79 24.05 10.86
N ARG A 9 -0.48 23.99 11.27
CA ARG A 9 -1.43 22.94 10.86
C ARG A 9 -1.67 22.94 9.35
N ALA A 10 -1.87 24.13 8.76
CA ALA A 10 -2.05 24.28 7.32
C ALA A 10 -0.82 23.79 6.53
N HIS A 11 0.39 24.11 7.01
CA HIS A 11 1.62 23.62 6.40
C HIS A 11 1.73 22.08 6.48
N THR A 12 1.40 21.47 7.63
CA THR A 12 1.38 20.01 7.76
C THR A 12 0.40 19.35 6.80
N LEU A 13 -0.84 19.85 6.72
CA LEU A 13 -1.85 19.33 5.80
C LEU A 13 -1.41 19.47 4.34
N PHE A 14 -0.76 20.58 4.00
CA PHE A 14 -0.20 20.80 2.67
C PHE A 14 0.89 19.75 2.34
N GLN A 15 1.84 19.51 3.24
CA GLN A 15 2.88 18.50 3.05
C GLN A 15 2.30 17.08 2.91
N GLN A 16 1.29 16.73 3.73
CA GLN A 16 0.59 15.45 3.62
C GLN A 16 -0.14 15.31 2.29
N THR A 17 -0.74 16.40 1.81
CA THR A 17 -1.41 16.45 0.50
C THR A 17 -0.40 16.23 -0.64
N LEU A 18 0.76 16.89 -0.59
CA LEU A 18 1.82 16.70 -1.59
C LEU A 18 2.34 15.25 -1.63
N LEU A 19 2.53 14.62 -0.46
CA LEU A 19 2.92 13.20 -0.40
C LEU A 19 1.84 12.29 -0.99
N GLY A 20 0.57 12.55 -0.68
CA GLY A 20 -0.56 11.81 -1.25
C GLY A 20 -0.66 11.96 -2.77
N ASP A 21 -0.49 13.17 -3.28
CA ASP A 21 -0.50 13.46 -4.71
C ASP A 21 0.68 12.82 -5.44
N ALA A 22 1.88 12.86 -4.86
CA ALA A 22 3.05 12.16 -5.38
C ALA A 22 2.85 10.63 -5.41
N ALA A 23 2.25 10.07 -4.35
CA ALA A 23 1.91 8.66 -4.29
C ALA A 23 0.86 8.28 -5.35
N GLU A 24 -0.15 9.13 -5.61
CA GLU A 24 -1.18 8.87 -6.62
C GLU A 24 -0.61 8.74 -8.04
N HIS A 25 0.41 9.54 -8.35
CA HIS A 25 1.02 9.62 -9.68
C HIS A 25 2.28 8.74 -9.87
N ALA A 26 2.77 8.08 -8.83
CA ALA A 26 3.93 7.19 -8.92
C ALA A 26 3.64 5.91 -9.74
N GLU A 27 4.66 5.36 -10.40
CA GLU A 27 4.60 4.03 -11.04
C GLU A 27 4.81 2.86 -10.04
N ILE A 28 4.59 3.13 -8.76
CA ILE A 28 4.64 2.17 -7.65
C ILE A 28 3.22 2.05 -7.11
N GLY A 29 2.72 0.83 -6.97
CA GLY A 29 1.47 0.57 -6.29
C GLY A 29 1.61 0.91 -4.81
N VAL A 30 0.76 1.81 -4.31
CA VAL A 30 0.70 2.20 -2.90
C VAL A 30 -0.67 1.80 -2.36
N LEU A 31 -0.67 1.05 -1.26
CA LEU A 31 -1.89 0.59 -0.61
C LEU A 31 -1.74 0.68 0.90
N VAL A 32 -2.86 0.94 1.57
CA VAL A 32 -2.98 0.94 3.02
C VAL A 32 -4.10 -0.01 3.39
N TRP A 33 -3.88 -0.82 4.41
CA TRP A 33 -4.90 -1.71 4.94
C TRP A 33 -4.84 -1.78 6.46
N ASN A 34 -5.93 -2.20 7.10
CA ASN A 34 -6.07 -2.26 8.55
C ASN A 34 -5.89 -3.69 9.11
N GLU A 35 -5.96 -3.87 10.42
CA GLU A 35 -5.76 -5.17 11.06
C GLU A 35 -6.78 -6.25 10.60
N GLU A 36 -7.97 -5.86 10.14
CA GLU A 36 -8.94 -6.79 9.53
C GLU A 36 -8.67 -7.09 8.04
N ARG A 37 -7.51 -6.68 7.53
CA ARG A 37 -7.06 -6.85 6.14
C ARG A 37 -7.87 -6.08 5.12
N ARG A 38 -8.71 -5.12 5.53
CA ARG A 38 -9.47 -4.28 4.59
C ARG A 38 -8.58 -3.18 4.04
N TYR A 39 -8.65 -2.97 2.73
CA TYR A 39 -8.01 -1.82 2.11
C TYR A 39 -8.69 -0.53 2.58
N VAL A 40 -7.89 0.44 2.99
CA VAL A 40 -8.34 1.76 3.45
C VAL A 40 -7.99 2.83 2.41
N ALA A 41 -6.88 2.67 1.70
CA ALA A 41 -6.48 3.54 0.60
C ALA A 41 -5.69 2.77 -0.45
N VAL A 42 -5.85 3.12 -1.72
CA VAL A 42 -5.08 2.58 -2.84
C VAL A 42 -4.87 3.65 -3.90
N ASN A 43 -3.66 3.73 -4.46
CA ASN A 43 -3.38 4.62 -5.57
C ASN A 43 -3.80 4.02 -6.93
N SER A 44 -3.79 4.86 -7.96
CA SER A 44 -4.09 4.44 -9.33
C SER A 44 -3.16 3.34 -9.87
N ALA A 45 -1.88 3.35 -9.50
CA ALA A 45 -0.94 2.31 -9.94
C ALA A 45 -1.26 0.93 -9.34
N ALA A 46 -1.63 0.86 -8.06
CA ALA A 46 -2.04 -0.38 -7.41
C ALA A 46 -3.29 -0.97 -8.10
N CYS A 47 -4.28 -0.13 -8.42
CA CYS A 47 -5.48 -0.54 -9.16
C CYS A 47 -5.12 -1.18 -10.52
N ARG A 48 -4.24 -0.52 -11.29
CA ARG A 48 -3.77 -1.04 -12.59
C ARG A 48 -3.01 -2.36 -12.47
N MET A 49 -2.09 -2.46 -11.50
CA MET A 49 -1.28 -3.67 -11.31
C MET A 49 -2.14 -4.85 -10.87
N ILE A 50 -3.04 -4.64 -9.91
CA ILE A 50 -3.94 -5.69 -9.41
C ILE A 50 -5.00 -6.07 -10.46
N GLY A 51 -5.40 -5.13 -11.31
CA GLY A 51 -6.45 -5.33 -12.31
C GLY A 51 -7.86 -5.16 -11.76
N ALA A 52 -8.02 -4.30 -10.74
CA ALA A 52 -9.29 -4.03 -10.09
C ALA A 52 -9.50 -2.51 -9.95
N THR A 53 -10.77 -2.09 -9.91
CA THR A 53 -11.12 -0.71 -9.62
C THR A 53 -10.84 -0.36 -8.16
N ARG A 54 -10.70 0.94 -7.86
CA ARG A 54 -10.54 1.42 -6.48
C ARG A 54 -11.70 0.98 -5.59
N ALA A 55 -12.94 0.99 -6.09
CA ALA A 55 -14.11 0.59 -5.32
C ALA A 55 -14.08 -0.91 -4.96
N GLU A 56 -13.74 -1.77 -5.91
CA GLU A 56 -13.59 -3.22 -5.66
C GLU A 56 -12.47 -3.52 -4.67
N LEU A 57 -11.36 -2.78 -4.74
CA LEU A 57 -10.27 -2.94 -3.77
C LEU A 57 -10.69 -2.48 -2.37
N LEU A 58 -11.35 -1.33 -2.23
CA LEU A 58 -11.80 -0.82 -0.93
C LEU A 58 -12.88 -1.69 -0.27
N ASP A 59 -13.63 -2.48 -1.04
CA ASP A 59 -14.56 -3.50 -0.53
C ASP A 59 -13.89 -4.86 -0.28
N GLY A 60 -12.64 -5.01 -0.72
CA GLY A 60 -11.88 -6.25 -0.68
C GLY A 60 -10.99 -6.43 0.56
N GLN A 61 -10.33 -7.59 0.60
CA GLN A 61 -9.35 -7.93 1.64
C GLN A 61 -7.99 -8.33 1.05
N VAL A 62 -6.92 -7.87 1.70
CA VAL A 62 -5.55 -8.27 1.41
C VAL A 62 -5.39 -9.78 1.58
N GLY A 63 -4.83 -10.42 0.56
CA GLY A 63 -4.58 -11.86 0.53
C GLY A 63 -5.82 -12.72 0.22
N ALA A 64 -7.00 -12.14 -0.03
CA ALA A 64 -8.19 -12.93 -0.37
C ALA A 64 -8.03 -13.69 -1.70
N GLN A 65 -7.43 -13.04 -2.70
CA GLN A 65 -7.27 -13.57 -4.06
C GLN A 65 -5.96 -14.33 -4.26
N ASN A 66 -5.00 -14.22 -3.34
CA ASN A 66 -3.68 -14.85 -3.46
C ASN A 66 -3.28 -15.46 -2.12
N GLN A 67 -3.55 -16.76 -1.98
CA GLN A 67 -3.41 -17.52 -0.74
C GLN A 67 -2.15 -18.39 -0.73
N THR A 68 -1.05 -17.94 -1.33
CA THR A 68 0.23 -18.66 -1.20
C THR A 68 0.69 -18.72 0.26
N ASP A 69 1.42 -19.79 0.62
CA ASP A 69 1.97 -19.95 1.98
C ASP A 69 2.88 -18.77 2.35
N ALA A 70 3.67 -18.29 1.39
CA ALA A 70 4.51 -17.10 1.52
C ALA A 70 3.68 -15.84 1.79
N GLY A 71 2.58 -15.64 1.05
CA GLY A 71 1.67 -14.51 1.27
C GLY A 71 0.99 -14.55 2.64
N ARG A 72 0.59 -15.74 3.13
CA ARG A 72 0.02 -15.89 4.48
C ARG A 72 1.05 -15.63 5.58
N SER A 73 2.28 -16.11 5.42
CA SER A 73 3.37 -15.86 6.38
C SER A 73 3.73 -14.37 6.47
N ALA A 74 3.82 -13.70 5.31
CA ALA A 74 4.08 -12.27 5.24
C ALA A 74 2.96 -11.44 5.87
N LEU A 75 1.71 -11.83 5.65
CA LEU A 75 0.55 -11.20 6.26
C LEU A 75 0.60 -11.28 7.79
N ALA A 76 0.91 -12.46 8.35
CA ALA A 76 1.08 -12.63 9.79
C ALA A 76 2.23 -11.76 10.33
N THR A 77 3.37 -11.76 9.63
CA THR A 77 4.54 -10.93 10.00
C THR A 77 4.20 -9.44 10.04
N ALA A 78 3.46 -8.95 9.04
CA ALA A 78 3.01 -7.55 8.98
C ALA A 78 2.03 -7.20 10.12
N LEU A 79 1.12 -8.12 10.46
CA LEU A 79 0.19 -7.95 11.59
C LEU A 79 0.90 -7.97 12.95
N ASP A 80 2.03 -8.67 13.07
CA ASP A 80 2.91 -8.62 14.26
C ASP A 80 3.79 -7.35 14.29
N GLY A 81 3.52 -6.38 13.41
CA GLY A 81 4.23 -5.11 13.35
C GLY A 81 5.60 -5.18 12.66
N GLN A 82 5.98 -6.33 12.11
CA GLN A 82 7.28 -6.52 11.47
C GLN A 82 7.20 -6.25 9.97
N PRO A 83 8.21 -5.61 9.37
CA PRO A 83 8.30 -5.51 7.92
C PRO A 83 8.31 -6.89 7.25
N ALA A 84 7.59 -7.02 6.15
CA ALA A 84 7.62 -8.20 5.30
C ALA A 84 7.81 -7.78 3.85
N SER A 85 8.49 -8.59 3.05
CA SER A 85 8.64 -8.35 1.62
C SER A 85 8.64 -9.67 0.86
N GLY A 86 8.40 -9.59 -0.44
CA GLY A 86 8.39 -10.76 -1.28
C GLY A 86 8.01 -10.45 -2.71
N ARG A 87 7.73 -11.52 -3.45
CA ARG A 87 7.23 -11.46 -4.82
C ARG A 87 5.95 -12.26 -4.94
N THR A 88 5.05 -11.81 -5.80
CA THR A 88 3.79 -12.51 -6.01
C THR A 88 3.22 -12.27 -7.40
N PRO A 89 2.64 -13.29 -8.06
CA PRO A 89 1.87 -13.07 -9.28
C PRO A 89 0.55 -12.34 -8.95
N LEU A 90 0.17 -11.41 -9.81
CA LEU A 90 -1.13 -10.73 -9.75
C LEU A 90 -2.11 -11.32 -10.78
N PRO A 91 -3.43 -11.13 -10.61
CA PRO A 91 -4.44 -11.63 -11.56
C PRO A 91 -4.27 -11.13 -12.99
N THR A 92 -3.62 -9.98 -13.18
CA THR A 92 -3.25 -9.41 -14.48
C THR A 92 -2.15 -10.20 -15.21
N GLY A 93 -1.52 -11.17 -14.55
CA GLY A 93 -0.46 -12.01 -15.11
C GLY A 93 0.96 -11.46 -14.92
N ILE A 94 1.12 -10.27 -14.34
CA ILE A 94 2.45 -9.74 -13.98
C ILE A 94 2.89 -10.26 -12.62
N GLU A 95 4.20 -10.41 -12.42
CA GLU A 95 4.79 -10.60 -11.11
C GLU A 95 5.18 -9.25 -10.52
N VAL A 96 4.88 -9.04 -9.24
CA VAL A 96 5.29 -7.84 -8.51
C VAL A 96 6.20 -8.19 -7.34
N GLU A 97 7.17 -7.33 -7.09
CA GLU A 97 7.93 -7.27 -5.85
C GLU A 97 7.28 -6.24 -4.93
N TRP A 98 7.22 -6.56 -3.64
CA TRP A 98 6.48 -5.77 -2.68
C TRP A 98 7.17 -5.75 -1.30
N ILE A 99 6.87 -4.70 -0.54
CA ILE A 99 7.20 -4.56 0.87
C ILE A 99 5.97 -4.03 1.61
N THR A 100 5.74 -4.54 2.81
CA THR A 100 4.73 -4.05 3.76
C THR A 100 5.39 -3.67 5.07
N VAL A 101 4.99 -2.53 5.63
CA VAL A 101 5.48 -2.03 6.92
C VAL A 101 4.31 -1.56 7.78
N ALA A 102 4.37 -1.81 9.08
CA ALA A 102 3.41 -1.27 10.02
C ALA A 102 3.51 0.26 10.11
N THR A 103 2.39 0.93 10.27
CA THR A 103 2.27 2.38 10.36
C THR A 103 1.04 2.77 11.18
N ASP A 104 0.93 4.05 11.53
CA ASP A 104 -0.24 4.58 12.22
C ASP A 104 -0.92 5.65 11.39
N ILE A 105 -2.25 5.58 11.30
CA ILE A 105 -3.08 6.62 10.68
C ILE A 105 -4.09 7.07 11.71
N ALA A 106 -4.04 8.36 12.07
CA ALA A 106 -4.87 8.94 13.13
C ALA A 106 -4.79 8.20 14.48
N GLY A 107 -3.63 7.59 14.77
CA GLY A 107 -3.40 6.81 16.00
C GLY A 107 -3.98 5.40 15.98
N LEU A 108 -4.42 4.91 14.81
CA LEU A 108 -4.88 3.54 14.63
C LEU A 108 -3.86 2.73 13.83
N PRO A 109 -3.60 1.46 14.22
CA PRO A 109 -2.69 0.58 13.50
C PRO A 109 -3.15 0.33 12.06
N HIS A 110 -2.22 0.50 11.13
CA HIS A 110 -2.39 0.22 9.72
C HIS A 110 -1.11 -0.41 9.16
N ILE A 111 -1.20 -0.94 7.96
CA ILE A 111 -0.05 -1.44 7.21
C ILE A 111 0.01 -0.68 5.89
N LEU A 112 1.19 -0.12 5.60
CA LEU A 112 1.53 0.47 4.31
C LEU A 112 2.18 -0.62 3.44
N GLY A 113 1.62 -0.86 2.26
CA GLY A 113 2.19 -1.71 1.22
C GLY A 113 2.67 -0.88 0.03
N LEU A 114 3.86 -1.23 -0.47
CA LEU A 114 4.41 -0.74 -1.72
C LEU A 114 4.68 -1.92 -2.64
N MET A 115 4.41 -1.78 -3.94
CA MET A 115 4.71 -2.82 -4.92
C MET A 115 5.07 -2.26 -6.29
N TRP A 116 5.92 -2.98 -7.02
CA TRP A 116 6.36 -2.65 -8.37
C TRP A 116 6.52 -3.91 -9.22
N PRO A 117 6.38 -3.84 -10.54
CA PRO A 117 6.59 -5.00 -11.41
C PRO A 117 8.02 -5.52 -11.29
N VAL A 118 8.17 -6.85 -11.23
CA VAL A 118 9.47 -7.49 -11.40
C VAL A 118 9.93 -7.18 -12.83
N ARG A 119 11.09 -6.54 -12.96
CA ARG A 119 11.71 -6.35 -14.29
C ARG A 119 12.33 -7.67 -14.70
N ASP A 120 12.03 -8.13 -15.91
CA ASP A 120 12.80 -9.21 -16.53
C ASP A 120 14.25 -8.76 -16.65
N THR A 121 15.11 -9.22 -15.74
CA THR A 121 16.55 -9.18 -15.93
C THR A 121 16.93 -10.33 -16.86
N SER A 122 16.52 -10.25 -18.13
CA SER A 122 17.18 -11.03 -19.18
C SER A 122 18.52 -10.35 -19.45
N PRO A 123 19.68 -10.98 -19.17
CA PRO A 123 20.94 -10.45 -19.68
C PRO A 123 20.89 -10.57 -21.20
N SER A 124 21.00 -9.43 -21.90
CA SER A 124 21.26 -9.40 -23.34
C SER A 124 22.66 -9.92 -23.65
#